data_AF-A0AAJ4VI95-F1
#
_entry.id   AF-A0AAJ4VI95-F1
#
_cell.length_a   1.000
_cell.length_b   1.000
_cell.length_c   1.000
_cell.angle_alpha   90.00
_cell.angle_beta   90.00
_cell.angle_gamma   90.00
#
_symmetry.space_group_name_H-M   'P 1'
#
loop_
_entity.id
_entity.type
_entity.pdbx_description
1 polymer ?
#
loop_
_entity_poly.entity_id
_entity_poly.type
_entity_poly.pdbx_seq_one_letter_code
_entity_poly.pdbx_strand_id
1 'polypeptide(L)'
;MNNYKVVAMRLNDKKVLYEKGNKDKNDYGLGNALFLNYVLDLLKYKKIKLQASVKISEFISKTSRKDKVFLEEGKEITIYKLLQLVINLNCNAAVLAIAEHLDPTRNNPAIKVKVKRDEYDLEKQVAINISGRKMKNKPQSYTIEDLLKIGEKMFGQYEKDFKLYNSSLVDYRGTVYENPSFIDTDDRVVCNYLFGSHDNSGIVLTNINNERVLLAIMGADNAFHRDFLLKEAMDEIQFDIKAPKLEVETFTGEKEINFLGDTYFGEFYTERRKKRNQEDALMRYGYDHSLKHLKTFFDPNGYNIINFEAVFTEEGEVSNLEGAKPFLLWANEEKTLNALRSLNLNAVSLGNNHAMDFGLNRLKQTIEGFKNNDLKVFGAGLNSKEALAPIHLNINNRNVYIYNGYWYRKIAYRKFDFYAIGHDAGVAPLYLINEEIRRKKQEDPNCFIIV
;
A
#
# COMPACT_ATOMS: atom_id res chain seq x y z
N MET A 1 -14.63 7.92 11.47
CA MET A 1 -15.11 8.10 10.08
C MET A 1 -13.93 8.04 9.13
N ASN A 2 -14.08 7.33 8.01
CA ASN A 2 -13.02 7.16 7.02
C ASN A 2 -12.90 8.46 6.21
N ASN A 3 -11.71 9.00 6.02
CA ASN A 3 -11.54 10.27 5.29
C ASN A 3 -11.31 10.07 3.79
N TYR A 4 -11.67 8.90 3.26
CA TYR A 4 -11.51 8.50 1.87
C TYR A 4 -12.83 8.03 1.24
N LYS A 5 -12.84 7.94 -0.08
CA LYS A 5 -13.88 7.25 -0.87
C LYS A 5 -13.23 6.53 -2.05
N VAL A 6 -13.65 5.29 -2.30
CA VAL A 6 -13.25 4.45 -3.44
C VAL A 6 -14.50 3.96 -4.14
N VAL A 7 -14.53 4.07 -5.46
CA VAL A 7 -15.60 3.53 -6.30
C VAL A 7 -14.98 2.80 -7.49
N ALA A 8 -15.49 1.61 -7.80
CA ALA A 8 -15.17 0.90 -9.02
C ALA A 8 -16.42 0.78 -9.90
N MET A 9 -16.28 1.16 -11.16
CA MET A 9 -17.36 1.20 -12.13
C MET A 9 -16.95 0.42 -13.38
N ARG A 10 -17.81 -0.50 -13.83
CA ARG A 10 -17.64 -1.14 -15.12
C ARG A 10 -17.87 -0.13 -16.25
N LEU A 11 -16.91 0.00 -17.15
CA LEU A 11 -16.94 1.08 -18.15
C LEU A 11 -18.05 0.94 -19.20
N ASN A 12 -18.39 -0.29 -19.60
CA ASN A 12 -19.34 -0.51 -20.70
C ASN A 12 -20.77 -0.08 -20.36
N ASP A 13 -21.25 -0.37 -19.16
CA ASP A 13 -22.63 -0.12 -18.73
C ASP A 13 -22.73 0.82 -17.52
N LYS A 14 -21.59 1.34 -17.03
CA LYS A 14 -21.50 2.25 -15.89
C LYS A 14 -22.03 1.66 -14.58
N LYS A 15 -22.09 0.33 -14.48
CA LYS A 15 -22.51 -0.35 -13.25
C LYS A 15 -21.44 -0.18 -12.17
N VAL A 16 -21.83 0.32 -11.00
CA VAL A 16 -20.96 0.33 -9.81
C VAL A 16 -20.81 -1.11 -9.31
N LEU A 17 -19.56 -1.56 -9.23
CA LEU A 17 -19.20 -2.91 -8.77
C LEU A 17 -18.72 -2.90 -7.32
N TYR A 18 -18.18 -1.77 -6.86
CA TYR A 18 -17.63 -1.61 -5.52
C TYR A 18 -17.73 -0.16 -5.06
N GLU A 19 -18.04 0.05 -3.79
CA GLU A 19 -18.00 1.36 -3.13
C GLU A 19 -17.62 1.20 -1.66
N LYS A 20 -16.63 1.97 -1.20
CA LYS A 20 -16.19 1.99 0.21
C LYS A 20 -15.73 3.39 0.62
N GLY A 21 -15.97 3.73 1.89
CA GLY A 21 -15.63 5.04 2.46
C GLY A 21 -16.74 6.06 2.31
N ASN A 22 -16.63 7.17 3.04
CA ASN A 22 -17.70 8.16 3.19
C ASN A 22 -17.20 9.60 3.00
N LYS A 23 -16.09 9.80 2.28
CA LYS A 23 -15.66 11.14 1.90
C LYS A 23 -16.58 11.70 0.80
N ASP A 24 -17.23 12.82 1.08
CA ASP A 24 -18.15 13.46 0.12
C ASP A 24 -17.42 14.29 -0.93
N LYS A 25 -16.45 15.11 -0.50
CA LYS A 25 -15.72 16.05 -1.36
C LYS A 25 -14.25 16.12 -1.02
N ASN A 26 -13.45 16.45 -2.02
CA ASN A 26 -12.05 16.84 -1.87
C ASN A 26 -11.93 18.33 -2.19
N ASP A 27 -11.21 19.09 -1.37
CA ASP A 27 -11.09 20.56 -1.45
C ASP A 27 -9.91 21.03 -2.33
N TYR A 28 -9.31 20.11 -3.08
CA TYR A 28 -8.46 20.40 -4.24
C TYR A 28 -9.31 20.44 -5.52
N GLY A 29 -8.70 20.77 -6.66
CA GLY A 29 -9.34 20.76 -7.97
C GLY A 29 -8.68 19.80 -8.94
N LEU A 30 -9.34 19.53 -10.07
CA LEU A 30 -8.93 18.57 -11.10
C LEU A 30 -8.34 19.24 -12.34
N GLY A 31 -7.86 20.49 -12.21
CA GLY A 31 -7.33 21.24 -13.35
C GLY A 31 -6.12 20.60 -14.00
N ASN A 32 -5.30 19.85 -13.24
CA ASN A 32 -4.14 19.15 -13.77
C ASN A 32 -4.56 17.99 -14.68
N ALA A 33 -5.56 17.20 -14.26
CA ALA A 33 -6.14 16.11 -15.04
C ALA A 33 -6.80 16.63 -16.33
N LEU A 34 -7.56 17.72 -16.23
CA LEU A 34 -8.21 18.34 -17.39
C LEU A 34 -7.19 18.97 -18.35
N PHE A 35 -6.17 19.65 -17.83
CA PHE A 35 -5.10 20.19 -18.66
C PHE A 35 -4.30 19.09 -19.35
N LEU A 36 -4.01 17.98 -18.65
CA LEU A 36 -3.36 16.81 -19.25
C LEU A 36 -4.17 16.27 -20.44
N ASN A 37 -5.50 16.11 -20.30
CA ASN A 37 -6.36 15.73 -21.42
C ASN A 37 -6.29 16.72 -22.59
N TYR A 38 -6.24 18.02 -22.31
CA TYR A 38 -6.06 19.04 -23.36
C TYR A 38 -4.72 18.88 -24.10
N VAL A 39 -3.64 18.60 -23.39
CA VAL A 39 -2.31 18.36 -24.01
C VAL A 39 -2.34 17.09 -24.88
N LEU A 40 -2.99 16.02 -24.42
CA LEU A 40 -3.15 14.78 -25.17
C LEU A 40 -3.96 14.97 -26.46
N ASP A 41 -5.00 15.80 -26.42
CA ASP A 41 -5.72 16.26 -27.61
C ASP A 41 -4.78 16.90 -28.64
N LEU A 42 -3.95 17.85 -28.20
CA LEU A 42 -3.02 18.54 -29.10
C LEU A 42 -2.01 17.58 -29.73
N LEU A 43 -1.58 16.54 -29.00
CA LEU A 43 -0.72 15.49 -29.54
C LEU A 43 -1.46 14.62 -30.55
N LYS A 44 -2.66 14.15 -30.20
CA LYS A 44 -3.52 13.32 -31.04
C LYS A 44 -3.84 14.00 -32.38
N TYR A 45 -4.15 15.30 -32.34
CA TYR A 45 -4.42 16.13 -33.53
C TYR A 45 -3.16 16.73 -34.16
N LYS A 46 -1.96 16.28 -33.74
CA LYS A 46 -0.65 16.67 -34.28
C LYS A 46 -0.39 18.19 -34.24
N LYS A 47 -1.03 18.90 -33.31
CA LYS A 47 -0.81 20.34 -33.06
C LYS A 47 0.49 20.60 -32.31
N ILE A 48 0.94 19.62 -31.53
CA ILE A 48 2.27 19.60 -30.91
C ILE A 48 2.94 18.24 -31.13
N LYS A 49 4.25 18.17 -30.90
CA LYS A 49 5.05 16.95 -31.04
C LYS A 49 5.67 16.56 -29.70
N LEU A 50 5.82 15.26 -29.44
CA LEU A 50 6.47 14.73 -28.24
C LEU A 50 7.93 15.21 -28.08
N GLN A 51 8.63 15.38 -29.20
CA GLN A 51 10.03 15.85 -29.23
C GLN A 51 10.17 17.37 -29.21
N ALA A 52 9.06 18.12 -29.14
CA ALA A 52 9.13 19.57 -29.00
C ALA A 52 9.85 19.92 -27.70
N SER A 53 10.82 20.83 -27.80
CA SER A 53 11.65 21.26 -26.67
C SER A 53 10.98 22.43 -25.93
N VAL A 54 10.91 22.30 -24.61
CA VAL A 54 10.38 23.32 -23.69
C VAL A 54 11.54 23.89 -22.88
N LYS A 55 11.81 25.18 -23.05
CA LYS A 55 12.78 25.91 -22.24
C LYS A 55 12.17 26.27 -20.88
N ILE A 56 12.84 25.91 -19.81
CA ILE A 56 12.41 26.16 -18.43
C ILE A 56 12.71 27.60 -18.05
N SER A 57 11.69 28.37 -17.68
CA SER A 57 11.85 29.74 -17.18
C SER A 57 12.21 29.78 -15.69
N GLU A 58 12.71 30.93 -15.23
CA GLU A 58 12.99 31.20 -13.82
C GLU A 58 11.77 30.89 -12.91
N PHE A 59 10.56 31.25 -13.36
CA PHE A 59 9.32 31.01 -12.63
C PHE A 59 9.05 29.51 -12.41
N ILE A 60 9.21 28.71 -13.47
CA ILE A 60 9.04 27.25 -13.40
C ILE A 60 10.11 26.64 -12.50
N SER A 61 11.36 27.09 -12.64
CA SER A 61 12.46 26.60 -11.80
C SER A 61 12.23 26.88 -10.32
N LYS A 62 11.83 28.09 -9.95
CA LYS A 62 11.44 28.45 -8.57
C LYS A 62 10.29 27.61 -8.05
N THR A 63 9.29 27.34 -8.89
CA THR A 63 8.11 26.52 -8.50
C THR A 63 8.49 25.07 -8.25
N SER A 64 9.36 24.50 -9.09
CA SER A 64 9.78 23.10 -9.03
C SER A 64 10.54 22.72 -7.77
N ARG A 65 11.09 23.68 -7.01
CA ARG A 65 11.76 23.43 -5.72
C ARG A 65 10.85 22.77 -4.67
N LYS A 66 9.53 22.87 -4.84
CA LYS A 66 8.53 22.24 -3.95
C LYS A 66 8.00 20.91 -4.50
N ASP A 67 8.32 20.57 -5.75
CA ASP A 67 7.94 19.29 -6.34
C ASP A 67 9.04 18.25 -6.11
N LYS A 68 8.74 16.98 -6.40
CA LYS A 68 9.68 15.86 -6.26
C LYS A 68 10.88 15.94 -7.19
N VAL A 69 10.73 16.68 -8.30
CA VAL A 69 11.75 16.85 -9.35
C VAL A 69 12.00 18.33 -9.55
N PHE A 70 13.27 18.71 -9.41
CA PHE A 70 13.72 20.07 -9.68
C PHE A 70 13.94 20.27 -11.19
N LEU A 71 13.38 21.35 -11.73
CA LEU A 71 13.54 21.75 -13.12
C LEU A 71 14.47 22.96 -13.16
N GLU A 72 15.66 22.79 -13.72
CA GLU A 72 16.69 23.84 -13.77
C GLU A 72 16.34 24.90 -14.83
N GLU A 73 16.49 26.17 -14.46
CA GLU A 73 16.27 27.31 -15.37
C GLU A 73 17.16 27.28 -16.62
N GLY A 74 16.62 27.78 -17.74
CA GLY A 74 17.33 27.94 -19.00
C GLY A 74 17.50 26.63 -19.77
N LYS A 75 17.25 25.50 -19.13
CA LYS A 75 17.39 24.18 -19.72
C LYS A 75 16.18 23.79 -20.54
N GLU A 76 16.43 22.86 -21.46
CA GLU A 76 15.44 22.33 -22.38
C GLU A 76 15.01 20.92 -21.99
N ILE A 77 13.70 20.67 -22.05
CA ILE A 77 13.08 19.37 -21.73
C ILE A 77 12.01 19.08 -22.79
N THR A 78 11.98 17.86 -23.32
CA THR A 78 10.95 17.48 -24.31
C THR A 78 9.56 17.34 -23.67
N ILE A 79 8.51 17.55 -24.46
CA ILE A 79 7.12 17.30 -24.04
C ILE A 79 6.96 15.85 -23.53
N TYR A 80 7.58 14.87 -24.21
CA TYR A 80 7.59 13.48 -23.76
C TYR A 80 8.07 13.33 -22.31
N LYS A 81 9.23 13.91 -21.99
CA LYS A 81 9.79 13.82 -20.65
C LYS A 81 8.93 14.57 -19.63
N LEU A 82 8.41 15.75 -19.97
CA LEU A 82 7.50 16.49 -19.10
C LEU A 82 6.23 15.69 -18.79
N LEU A 83 5.64 14.99 -19.76
CA LEU A 83 4.50 14.11 -19.53
C LEU A 83 4.83 12.95 -18.59
N GLN A 84 6.01 12.33 -18.71
CA GLN A 84 6.45 11.32 -17.75
C GLN A 84 6.55 11.89 -16.32
N LEU A 85 7.04 13.12 -16.15
CA LEU A 85 7.13 13.77 -14.84
C LEU A 85 5.75 14.11 -14.27
N VAL A 86 4.78 14.50 -15.13
CA VAL A 86 3.39 14.76 -14.71
C VAL A 86 2.71 13.48 -14.28
N ILE A 87 2.77 12.43 -15.10
CA ILE A 87 1.99 11.20 -14.92
C ILE A 87 2.54 10.35 -13.77
N ASN A 88 3.87 10.15 -13.71
CA ASN A 88 4.46 9.21 -12.75
C ASN A 88 4.86 9.86 -11.42
N LEU A 89 5.10 11.17 -11.42
CA LEU A 89 5.66 11.88 -10.26
C LEU A 89 4.77 13.02 -9.78
N ASN A 90 3.61 13.26 -10.41
CA ASN A 90 2.69 14.33 -10.04
C ASN A 90 3.40 15.70 -9.98
N CYS A 91 4.30 15.95 -10.93
CA CYS A 91 5.13 17.17 -10.96
C CYS A 91 4.33 18.37 -11.49
N ASN A 92 3.93 19.29 -10.59
CA ASN A 92 3.15 20.47 -10.97
C ASN A 92 3.95 21.46 -11.83
N ALA A 93 5.24 21.63 -11.57
CA ALA A 93 6.10 22.49 -12.38
C ALA A 93 6.18 22.01 -13.84
N ALA A 94 6.14 20.70 -14.09
CA ALA A 94 6.09 20.17 -15.46
C ALA A 94 4.77 20.52 -16.16
N VAL A 95 3.63 20.46 -15.45
CA VAL A 95 2.33 20.94 -15.96
C VAL A 95 2.42 22.40 -16.39
N LEU A 96 2.97 23.25 -15.51
CA LEU A 96 3.11 24.68 -15.78
C LEU A 96 4.09 24.98 -16.92
N ALA A 97 5.17 24.19 -17.06
CA ALA A 97 6.13 24.33 -18.15
C ALA A 97 5.47 24.08 -19.51
N ILE A 98 4.67 23.00 -19.62
CA ILE A 98 3.88 22.73 -20.84
C ILE A 98 2.88 23.86 -21.09
N ALA A 99 2.20 24.34 -20.04
CA ALA A 99 1.21 25.41 -20.17
C ALA A 99 1.80 26.71 -20.71
N GLU A 100 2.98 27.11 -20.21
CA GLU A 100 3.73 28.29 -20.63
C GLU A 100 4.27 28.15 -22.06
N HIS A 101 4.77 26.98 -22.44
CA HIS A 101 5.20 26.72 -23.81
C HIS A 101 4.05 26.87 -24.82
N LEU A 102 2.86 26.38 -24.45
CA LEU A 102 1.67 26.46 -25.29
C LEU A 102 1.02 27.86 -25.32
N ASP A 103 1.30 28.73 -24.35
CA ASP A 103 0.82 30.11 -24.32
C ASP A 103 1.82 31.00 -23.54
N PRO A 104 2.86 31.53 -24.23
CA PRO A 104 3.90 32.32 -23.60
C PRO A 104 3.41 33.62 -22.96
N THR A 105 2.26 34.14 -23.42
CA THR A 105 1.68 35.38 -22.88
C THR A 105 1.07 35.20 -21.50
N ARG A 106 0.89 33.94 -21.05
CA ARG A 106 0.22 33.56 -19.79
C ARG A 106 -1.16 34.23 -19.61
N ASN A 107 -1.78 34.68 -20.70
CA ASN A 107 -2.95 35.53 -20.64
C ASN A 107 -4.16 34.80 -20.05
N ASN A 108 -4.30 33.48 -20.26
CA ASN A 108 -5.30 32.70 -19.50
C ASN A 108 -5.09 31.18 -19.53
N PRO A 109 -4.21 30.61 -18.68
CA PRO A 109 -4.02 29.17 -18.59
C PRO A 109 -5.33 28.44 -18.20
N ALA A 110 -6.23 29.12 -17.45
CA ALA A 110 -7.52 28.57 -17.05
C ALA A 110 -8.51 28.38 -18.22
N ILE A 111 -8.32 29.03 -19.38
CA ILE A 111 -9.16 28.78 -20.57
C ILE A 111 -9.00 27.34 -21.05
N LYS A 112 -7.77 26.80 -21.07
CA LYS A 112 -7.50 25.44 -21.55
C LYS A 112 -8.21 24.39 -20.69
N VAL A 113 -8.21 24.59 -19.37
CA VAL A 113 -8.94 23.77 -18.41
C VAL A 113 -10.46 23.95 -18.56
N LYS A 114 -10.92 25.19 -18.76
CA LYS A 114 -12.34 25.48 -19.00
C LYS A 114 -12.87 24.73 -20.22
N VAL A 115 -12.13 24.71 -21.33
CA VAL A 115 -12.52 23.98 -22.54
C VAL A 115 -12.80 22.51 -22.22
N LYS A 116 -11.87 21.82 -21.54
CA LYS A 116 -12.05 20.42 -21.18
C LYS A 116 -13.12 20.18 -20.13
N ARG A 117 -13.26 21.10 -19.18
CA ARG A 117 -14.33 21.04 -18.18
C ARG A 117 -15.71 21.12 -18.83
N ASP A 118 -15.89 22.07 -19.75
CA ASP A 118 -17.15 22.29 -20.45
C ASP A 118 -17.44 21.11 -21.41
N GLU A 119 -16.41 20.55 -22.08
CA GLU A 119 -16.53 19.32 -22.90
C GLU A 119 -16.99 18.10 -22.08
N TYR A 120 -16.58 18.01 -20.82
CA TYR A 120 -16.90 16.87 -19.94
C TYR A 120 -18.16 17.10 -19.10
N ASP A 121 -18.86 18.22 -19.31
CA ASP A 121 -20.05 18.60 -18.55
C ASP A 121 -19.80 18.60 -17.02
N LEU A 122 -18.72 19.27 -16.63
CA LEU A 122 -18.28 19.39 -15.24
C LEU A 122 -18.57 20.80 -14.69
N GLU A 123 -18.95 20.86 -13.41
CA GLU A 123 -19.23 22.13 -12.75
C GLU A 123 -17.98 23.00 -12.57
N LYS A 124 -18.16 24.33 -12.55
CA LYS A 124 -17.06 25.31 -12.53
C LYS A 124 -16.05 25.11 -11.40
N GLN A 125 -16.53 24.73 -10.21
CA GLN A 125 -15.71 24.54 -9.01
C GLN A 125 -14.81 23.31 -9.08
N VAL A 126 -15.04 22.37 -10.00
CA VAL A 126 -14.19 21.18 -10.17
C VAL A 126 -12.76 21.57 -10.53
N ALA A 127 -12.61 22.64 -11.32
CA ALA A 127 -11.30 23.14 -11.72
C ALA A 127 -11.33 24.66 -12.00
N ILE A 128 -10.70 25.43 -11.10
CA ILE A 128 -10.55 26.88 -11.25
C ILE A 128 -9.15 27.25 -11.75
N ASN A 129 -8.14 26.45 -11.42
CA ASN A 129 -6.75 26.66 -11.84
C ASN A 129 -6.14 25.39 -12.43
N ILE A 130 -5.09 25.54 -13.25
CA ILE A 130 -4.39 24.41 -13.90
C ILE A 130 -3.78 23.43 -12.90
N SER A 131 -3.25 23.89 -11.76
CA SER A 131 -2.51 23.01 -10.85
C SER A 131 -3.40 22.14 -9.96
N GLY A 132 -4.69 22.45 -9.83
CA GLY A 132 -5.55 21.79 -8.85
C GLY A 132 -5.24 22.14 -7.38
N ARG A 133 -4.26 23.01 -7.11
CA ARG A 133 -3.91 23.45 -5.75
C ARG A 133 -4.99 24.33 -5.12
N LYS A 134 -5.12 24.23 -3.80
CA LYS A 134 -6.02 25.08 -2.98
C LYS A 134 -5.67 26.56 -3.12
N MET A 135 -6.71 27.39 -3.21
CA MET A 135 -6.59 28.85 -3.24
C MET A 135 -7.56 29.47 -2.23
N LYS A 136 -7.08 30.37 -1.37
CA LYS A 136 -7.89 31.01 -0.33
C LYS A 136 -9.10 31.77 -0.89
N ASN A 137 -8.93 32.49 -2.00
CA ASN A 137 -9.95 33.42 -2.52
C ASN A 137 -10.83 32.82 -3.62
N LYS A 138 -10.57 31.57 -4.03
CA LYS A 138 -11.23 30.89 -5.15
C LYS A 138 -11.31 29.39 -4.81
N PRO A 139 -12.22 28.99 -3.90
CA PRO A 139 -12.33 27.61 -3.46
C PRO A 139 -12.74 26.72 -4.63
N GLN A 140 -12.19 25.51 -4.67
CA GLN A 140 -12.50 24.50 -5.66
C GLN A 140 -12.69 23.16 -4.94
N SER A 141 -13.46 22.27 -5.54
CA SER A 141 -13.75 20.96 -4.97
C SER A 141 -14.24 20.01 -6.03
N TYR A 142 -14.00 18.71 -5.83
CA TYR A 142 -14.54 17.65 -6.67
C TYR A 142 -15.11 16.50 -5.82
N THR A 143 -15.99 15.70 -6.44
CA THR A 143 -16.52 14.45 -5.88
C THR A 143 -15.89 13.24 -6.57
N ILE A 144 -16.18 12.02 -6.07
CA ILE A 144 -15.69 10.80 -6.74
C ILE A 144 -16.34 10.62 -8.12
N GLU A 145 -17.57 11.10 -8.32
CA GLU A 145 -18.29 11.06 -9.58
C GLU A 145 -17.61 11.95 -10.64
N ASP A 146 -17.07 13.12 -10.24
CA ASP A 146 -16.26 13.96 -11.13
C ASP A 146 -15.00 13.22 -11.61
N LEU A 147 -14.34 12.47 -10.70
CA LEU A 147 -13.18 11.64 -11.05
C LEU A 147 -13.54 10.52 -12.02
N LEU A 148 -14.64 9.82 -11.78
CA LEU A 148 -15.12 8.76 -12.67
C LEU A 148 -15.44 9.32 -14.06
N LYS A 149 -16.11 10.47 -14.15
CA LYS A 149 -16.38 11.15 -15.43
C LYS A 149 -15.08 11.49 -16.18
N ILE A 150 -14.10 12.06 -15.50
CA ILE A 150 -12.79 12.36 -16.10
C ILE A 150 -12.11 11.06 -16.54
N GLY A 151 -12.08 10.03 -15.70
CA GLY A 151 -11.42 8.76 -16.02
C GLY A 151 -12.06 8.03 -17.19
N GLU A 152 -13.38 8.02 -17.28
CA GLU A 152 -14.13 7.45 -18.42
C GLU A 152 -13.68 8.12 -19.73
N LYS A 153 -13.69 9.46 -19.77
CA LYS A 153 -13.31 10.23 -20.96
C LYS A 153 -11.82 10.11 -21.27
N MET A 154 -10.99 10.22 -20.25
CA MET A 154 -9.53 10.21 -20.36
C MET A 154 -9.04 8.85 -20.86
N PHE A 155 -9.38 7.76 -20.19
CA PHE A 155 -8.88 6.45 -20.59
C PHE A 155 -9.62 5.89 -21.82
N GLY A 156 -10.90 6.24 -22.02
CA GLY A 156 -11.61 5.88 -23.25
C GLY A 156 -10.97 6.47 -24.52
N GLN A 157 -10.30 7.62 -24.41
CA GLN A 157 -9.63 8.28 -25.55
C GLN A 157 -8.12 8.03 -25.62
N TYR A 158 -7.44 7.86 -24.48
CA TYR A 158 -5.98 7.95 -24.35
C TYR A 158 -5.33 6.75 -23.67
N GLU A 159 -6.00 5.59 -23.60
CA GLU A 159 -5.45 4.38 -22.96
C GLU A 159 -4.00 4.08 -23.43
N LYS A 160 -3.75 4.13 -24.75
CA LYS A 160 -2.43 3.83 -25.33
C LYS A 160 -1.37 4.87 -24.94
N ASP A 161 -1.76 6.14 -24.84
CA ASP A 161 -0.86 7.22 -24.42
C ASP A 161 -0.44 7.02 -22.96
N PHE A 162 -1.37 6.72 -22.06
CA PHE A 162 -1.03 6.45 -20.67
C PHE A 162 -0.13 5.22 -20.51
N LYS A 163 -0.34 4.16 -21.30
CA LYS A 163 0.58 3.01 -21.35
C LYS A 163 1.99 3.39 -21.79
N LEU A 164 2.13 4.38 -22.67
CA LEU A 164 3.44 4.86 -23.14
C LEU A 164 4.19 5.62 -22.04
N TYR A 165 3.48 6.31 -21.15
CA TYR A 165 4.10 7.19 -20.15
C TYR A 165 4.22 6.55 -18.77
N ASN A 166 3.31 5.64 -18.39
CA ASN A 166 3.34 4.97 -17.08
C ASN A 166 4.57 4.09 -16.94
N SER A 167 5.36 4.33 -15.90
CA SER A 167 6.54 3.57 -15.57
C SER A 167 6.81 3.62 -14.07
N SER A 168 7.36 2.54 -13.53
CA SER A 168 7.78 2.45 -12.14
C SER A 168 8.98 3.35 -11.83
N LEU A 169 9.79 3.67 -12.85
CA LEU A 169 11.00 4.47 -12.76
C LEU A 169 11.05 5.53 -13.87
N VAL A 170 11.44 6.75 -13.52
CA VAL A 170 11.67 7.83 -14.47
C VAL A 170 13.08 8.33 -14.31
N ASP A 171 13.93 8.10 -15.32
CA ASP A 171 15.21 8.80 -15.42
C ASP A 171 14.99 10.26 -15.83
N TYR A 172 15.63 11.16 -15.10
CA TYR A 172 15.76 12.55 -15.49
C TYR A 172 17.14 13.05 -15.08
N ARG A 173 17.98 13.30 -16.09
CA ARG A 173 19.32 13.89 -15.94
C ARG A 173 20.25 13.09 -15.03
N GLY A 174 20.24 11.77 -15.19
CA GLY A 174 21.08 10.87 -14.40
C GLY A 174 20.57 10.64 -12.98
N THR A 175 19.43 11.23 -12.60
CA THR A 175 18.71 10.85 -11.38
C THR A 175 17.53 9.98 -11.76
N VAL A 176 17.45 8.81 -11.13
CA VAL A 176 16.29 7.91 -11.26
C VAL A 176 15.30 8.22 -10.16
N TYR A 177 14.08 8.58 -10.54
CA TYR A 177 12.97 8.83 -9.64
C TYR A 177 12.01 7.64 -9.65
N GLU A 178 11.58 7.21 -8.48
CA GLU A 178 10.60 6.13 -8.34
C GLU A 178 9.19 6.70 -8.33
N ASN A 179 8.29 6.12 -9.13
CA ASN A 179 6.87 6.38 -9.03
C ASN A 179 6.41 6.01 -7.60
N PRO A 180 5.75 6.90 -6.84
CA PRO A 180 5.29 6.60 -5.48
C PRO A 180 4.34 5.42 -5.39
N SER A 181 3.53 5.18 -6.42
CA SER A 181 2.65 4.02 -6.50
C SER A 181 3.43 2.76 -6.85
N PHE A 182 2.89 1.63 -6.40
CA PHE A 182 3.29 0.29 -6.83
C PHE A 182 2.12 -0.46 -7.48
N ILE A 183 0.97 0.19 -7.70
CA ILE A 183 -0.22 -0.47 -8.26
C ILE A 183 0.01 -0.99 -9.68
N ASP A 184 0.95 -0.39 -10.42
CA ASP A 184 1.32 -0.78 -11.79
C ASP A 184 1.95 -2.17 -11.91
N THR A 185 2.38 -2.78 -10.80
CA THR A 185 2.87 -4.16 -10.81
C THR A 185 1.76 -5.20 -10.74
N ASP A 186 0.51 -4.78 -10.50
CA ASP A 186 -0.63 -5.68 -10.57
C ASP A 186 -1.05 -5.88 -12.03
N ASP A 187 -1.02 -7.13 -12.50
CA ASP A 187 -1.25 -7.48 -13.91
C ASP A 187 -2.64 -7.08 -14.45
N ARG A 188 -3.57 -6.76 -13.55
CA ARG A 188 -4.91 -6.28 -13.93
C ARG A 188 -4.89 -4.80 -14.29
N VAL A 189 -3.90 -4.03 -13.86
CA VAL A 189 -3.79 -2.61 -14.17
C VAL A 189 -3.41 -2.40 -15.62
N VAL A 190 -4.23 -1.64 -16.33
CA VAL A 190 -4.04 -1.30 -17.75
C VAL A 190 -3.27 -0.01 -17.87
N CYS A 191 -3.68 1.00 -17.10
CA CYS A 191 -3.00 2.27 -16.93
C CYS A 191 -3.62 3.04 -15.75
N ASN A 192 -2.88 4.01 -15.21
CA ASN A 192 -3.33 4.86 -14.12
C ASN A 192 -3.02 6.35 -14.38
N TYR A 193 -3.66 7.20 -13.58
CA TYR A 193 -3.24 8.57 -13.34
C TYR A 193 -3.47 8.90 -11.86
N LEU A 194 -2.38 8.97 -11.10
CA LEU A 194 -2.39 9.11 -9.63
C LEU A 194 -1.81 10.47 -9.23
N PHE A 195 -2.48 11.16 -8.32
CA PHE A 195 -2.16 12.54 -7.96
C PHE A 195 -2.67 12.90 -6.56
N GLY A 196 -2.65 14.20 -6.25
CA GLY A 196 -3.13 14.74 -4.98
C GLY A 196 -2.00 14.98 -3.97
N SER A 197 -2.38 15.49 -2.80
CA SER A 197 -1.42 15.71 -1.71
C SER A 197 -1.00 14.36 -1.14
N HIS A 198 0.31 14.12 -1.01
CA HIS A 198 0.86 12.81 -0.64
C HIS A 198 0.41 11.66 -1.56
N ASP A 199 0.03 12.00 -2.80
CA ASP A 199 -0.49 11.07 -3.80
C ASP A 199 -1.72 10.29 -3.29
N ASN A 200 -2.70 11.00 -2.73
CA ASN A 200 -3.84 10.37 -2.07
C ASN A 200 -5.12 10.15 -2.93
N SER A 201 -5.07 10.54 -4.20
CA SER A 201 -6.21 10.43 -5.11
C SER A 201 -5.75 9.89 -6.46
N GLY A 202 -6.71 9.47 -7.28
CA GLY A 202 -6.41 9.08 -8.64
C GLY A 202 -7.50 8.26 -9.28
N ILE A 203 -7.18 7.82 -10.50
CA ILE A 203 -8.01 6.95 -11.31
C ILE A 203 -7.13 5.83 -11.90
N VAL A 204 -7.69 4.63 -11.95
CA VAL A 204 -7.00 3.44 -12.46
C VAL A 204 -7.95 2.69 -13.38
N LEU A 205 -7.51 2.43 -14.61
CA LEU A 205 -8.20 1.51 -15.50
C LEU A 205 -7.62 0.12 -15.32
N THR A 206 -8.50 -0.86 -15.11
CA THR A 206 -8.12 -2.27 -14.95
C THR A 206 -8.86 -3.16 -15.94
N ASN A 207 -8.39 -4.41 -16.03
CA ASN A 207 -9.08 -5.52 -16.67
C ASN A 207 -9.36 -6.59 -15.60
N ILE A 208 -10.61 -6.69 -15.14
CA ILE A 208 -11.02 -7.64 -14.11
C ILE A 208 -12.14 -8.49 -14.69
N ASN A 209 -12.04 -9.81 -14.58
CA ASN A 209 -13.01 -10.75 -15.16
C ASN A 209 -13.26 -10.52 -16.67
N ASN A 210 -12.21 -10.15 -17.41
CA ASN A 210 -12.28 -9.75 -18.83
C ASN A 210 -13.12 -8.50 -19.11
N GLU A 211 -13.42 -7.68 -18.11
CA GLU A 211 -14.15 -6.43 -18.24
C GLU A 211 -13.27 -5.22 -17.89
N ARG A 212 -13.48 -4.11 -18.60
CA ARG A 212 -12.86 -2.83 -18.25
C ARG A 212 -13.54 -2.24 -17.02
N VAL A 213 -12.79 -2.14 -15.93
CA VAL A 213 -13.25 -1.55 -14.68
C VAL A 213 -12.44 -0.28 -14.40
N LEU A 214 -13.12 0.83 -14.21
CA LEU A 214 -12.52 2.10 -13.80
C LEU A 214 -12.67 2.26 -12.29
N LEU A 215 -11.54 2.34 -11.61
CA LEU A 215 -11.47 2.68 -10.19
C LEU A 215 -11.15 4.16 -10.05
N ALA A 216 -11.86 4.83 -9.15
CA ALA A 216 -11.54 6.16 -8.67
C ALA A 216 -11.34 6.12 -7.16
N ILE A 217 -10.37 6.89 -6.68
CA ILE A 217 -10.09 7.04 -5.25
C ILE A 217 -9.81 8.51 -4.91
N MET A 218 -10.30 8.94 -3.75
CA MET A 218 -9.91 10.23 -3.19
C MET A 218 -9.76 10.17 -1.66
N GLY A 219 -8.78 10.91 -1.15
CA GLY A 219 -8.63 11.18 0.27
C GLY A 219 -8.00 10.07 1.10
N ALA A 220 -7.24 9.16 0.47
CA ALA A 220 -6.33 8.31 1.21
C ALA A 220 -5.33 9.16 2.04
N ASP A 221 -4.58 8.54 2.93
CA ASP A 221 -3.61 9.28 3.75
C ASP A 221 -2.27 9.48 3.02
N ASN A 222 -1.90 8.53 2.16
CA ASN A 222 -0.69 8.54 1.35
C ASN A 222 -0.79 7.52 0.20
N ALA A 223 0.27 7.45 -0.63
CA ALA A 223 0.37 6.52 -1.75
C ALA A 223 0.18 5.03 -1.38
N PHE A 224 0.72 4.57 -0.25
CA PHE A 224 0.59 3.18 0.18
C PHE A 224 -0.85 2.86 0.58
N HIS A 225 -1.49 3.71 1.38
CA HIS A 225 -2.91 3.53 1.74
C HIS A 225 -3.80 3.55 0.48
N ARG A 226 -3.54 4.47 -0.46
CA ARG A 226 -4.26 4.52 -1.73
C ARG A 226 -4.12 3.23 -2.52
N ASP A 227 -2.91 2.71 -2.67
CA ASP A 227 -2.66 1.44 -3.40
C ASP A 227 -3.34 0.26 -2.69
N PHE A 228 -3.28 0.20 -1.36
CA PHE A 228 -3.97 -0.82 -0.58
C PHE A 228 -5.47 -0.85 -0.86
N LEU A 229 -6.13 0.31 -0.77
CA LEU A 229 -7.58 0.42 -0.99
C LEU A 229 -7.97 0.10 -2.44
N LEU A 230 -7.15 0.49 -3.42
CA LEU A 230 -7.38 0.14 -4.82
C LEU A 230 -7.27 -1.36 -5.04
N LYS A 231 -6.23 -2.00 -4.49
CA LYS A 231 -6.04 -3.45 -4.62
C LYS A 231 -7.13 -4.23 -3.88
N GLU A 232 -7.53 -3.80 -2.69
CA GLU A 232 -8.68 -4.35 -1.98
C GLU A 232 -9.95 -4.30 -2.83
N ALA A 233 -10.26 -3.14 -3.45
CA ALA A 233 -11.40 -3.00 -4.34
C ALA A 233 -11.32 -3.93 -5.56
N MET A 234 -10.14 -4.07 -6.18
CA MET A 234 -9.93 -4.98 -7.31
C MET A 234 -10.15 -6.43 -6.91
N ASP A 235 -9.65 -6.82 -5.74
CA ASP A 235 -9.76 -8.18 -5.23
C ASP A 235 -11.17 -8.55 -4.79
N GLU A 236 -11.94 -7.64 -4.18
CA GLU A 236 -13.35 -7.91 -3.85
C GLU A 236 -14.26 -8.03 -5.08
N ILE A 237 -13.89 -7.41 -6.20
CA ILE A 237 -14.62 -7.55 -7.47
C ILE A 237 -14.30 -8.89 -8.14
N GLN A 238 -13.03 -9.33 -8.03
CA GLN A 238 -12.56 -10.53 -8.72
C GLN A 238 -12.80 -11.81 -7.93
N PHE A 239 -12.63 -11.75 -6.62
CA PHE A 239 -12.57 -12.91 -5.74
C PHE A 239 -13.65 -12.79 -4.64
N ASP A 240 -14.25 -13.93 -4.27
CA ASP A 240 -15.12 -14.04 -3.10
C ASP A 240 -14.26 -14.16 -1.82
N ILE A 241 -13.59 -13.07 -1.43
CA ILE A 241 -12.75 -13.05 -0.22
C ILE A 241 -13.64 -12.82 1.00
N LYS A 242 -13.95 -13.90 1.71
CA LYS A 242 -14.69 -13.83 2.98
C LYS A 242 -13.75 -13.44 4.11
N ALA A 243 -14.21 -12.53 4.97
CA ALA A 243 -13.53 -12.27 6.23
C ALA A 243 -13.48 -13.57 7.05
N PRO A 244 -12.36 -13.85 7.73
CA PRO A 244 -12.27 -15.03 8.58
C PRO A 244 -13.32 -14.93 9.69
N LYS A 245 -13.94 -16.08 10.02
CA LYS A 245 -14.81 -16.16 11.19
C LYS A 245 -13.93 -16.01 12.42
N LEU A 246 -14.14 -14.92 13.16
CA LEU A 246 -13.40 -14.64 14.37
C LEU A 246 -13.93 -15.53 15.50
N GLU A 247 -13.12 -16.48 15.95
CA GLU A 247 -13.46 -17.32 17.10
C GLU A 247 -13.25 -16.53 18.39
N VAL A 248 -14.26 -16.57 19.26
CA VAL A 248 -14.23 -15.90 20.57
C VAL A 248 -13.90 -16.94 21.64
N GLU A 249 -12.82 -16.72 22.37
CA GLU A 249 -12.50 -17.52 23.55
C GLU A 249 -13.01 -16.81 24.80
N THR A 250 -13.91 -17.47 25.52
CA THR A 250 -14.56 -16.90 26.72
C THR A 250 -13.89 -17.40 27.99
N PHE A 251 -13.53 -16.47 28.87
CA PHE A 251 -12.94 -16.74 30.17
C PHE A 251 -13.72 -16.03 31.27
N THR A 252 -13.83 -16.70 32.42
CA THR A 252 -14.42 -16.17 33.66
C THR A 252 -13.33 -16.05 34.73
N GLY A 253 -13.40 -15.01 35.56
CA GLY A 253 -12.41 -14.74 36.59
C GLY A 253 -11.22 -13.93 36.09
N GLU A 254 -10.18 -13.84 36.91
CA GLU A 254 -8.92 -13.19 36.52
C GLU A 254 -8.20 -14.02 35.45
N LYS A 255 -7.63 -13.34 34.45
CA LYS A 255 -6.92 -14.00 33.34
C LYS A 255 -5.65 -13.22 33.02
N GLU A 256 -4.50 -13.87 33.21
CA GLU A 256 -3.19 -13.34 32.83
C GLU A 256 -3.00 -13.51 31.31
N ILE A 257 -2.53 -12.46 30.64
CA ILE A 257 -2.16 -12.49 29.22
C ILE A 257 -0.68 -12.14 29.13
N ASN A 258 0.14 -13.10 28.68
CA ASN A 258 1.59 -12.97 28.62
C ASN A 258 2.06 -12.82 27.19
N PHE A 259 3.03 -11.92 26.99
CA PHE A 259 3.66 -11.66 25.72
C PHE A 259 5.16 -11.83 25.84
N LEU A 260 5.72 -12.77 25.10
CA LEU A 260 7.15 -12.82 24.80
C LEU A 260 7.37 -12.14 23.45
N GLY A 261 8.32 -11.22 23.41
CA GLY A 261 8.71 -10.55 22.18
C GLY A 261 9.42 -11.49 21.21
N ASP A 262 10.39 -10.93 20.49
CA ASP A 262 11.06 -11.60 19.38
C ASP A 262 11.66 -12.95 19.81
N THR A 263 11.05 -14.02 19.32
CA THR A 263 11.35 -15.40 19.68
C THR A 263 11.97 -16.10 18.48
N TYR A 264 13.27 -16.36 18.58
CA TYR A 264 14.06 -17.07 17.59
C TYR A 264 15.21 -17.83 18.27
N PHE A 265 15.44 -19.10 17.90
CA PHE A 265 16.43 -19.96 18.56
C PHE A 265 17.86 -19.77 18.02
N GLY A 266 18.03 -19.18 16.84
CA GLY A 266 19.33 -18.67 16.38
C GLY A 266 20.04 -19.51 15.33
N GLU A 267 19.32 -20.34 14.56
CA GLU A 267 19.88 -21.23 13.53
C GLU A 267 20.77 -20.49 12.51
N PHE A 268 20.29 -19.38 11.95
CA PHE A 268 21.02 -18.51 11.02
C PHE A 268 22.35 -18.02 11.62
N TYR A 269 22.35 -17.65 12.90
CA TYR A 269 23.56 -17.22 13.59
C TYR A 269 24.49 -18.41 13.88
N THR A 270 23.91 -19.55 14.23
CA THR A 270 24.61 -20.81 14.48
C THR A 270 25.38 -21.26 13.24
N GLU A 271 24.74 -21.27 12.06
CA GLU A 271 25.39 -21.60 10.79
C GLU A 271 26.60 -20.69 10.51
N ARG A 272 26.46 -19.39 10.75
CA ARG A 272 27.54 -18.40 10.54
C ARG A 272 28.69 -18.58 11.54
N ARG A 273 28.40 -18.96 12.77
CA ARG A 273 29.42 -19.25 13.81
C ARG A 273 30.13 -20.58 13.53
N LYS A 274 29.40 -21.62 13.12
CA LYS A 274 29.97 -22.90 12.66
C LYS A 274 30.99 -22.69 11.53
N LYS A 275 30.68 -21.87 10.52
CA LYS A 275 31.61 -21.50 9.43
C LYS A 275 32.89 -20.80 9.91
N ARG A 276 32.89 -20.25 11.13
CA ARG A 276 34.04 -19.60 11.77
C ARG A 276 34.71 -20.46 12.84
N ASN A 277 34.34 -21.75 12.93
CA ASN A 277 34.77 -22.66 14.00
C ASN A 277 34.45 -22.13 15.41
N GLN A 278 33.31 -21.46 15.57
CA GLN A 278 32.81 -20.95 16.85
C GLN A 278 31.56 -21.72 17.24
N GLU A 279 31.50 -22.13 18.51
CA GLU A 279 30.29 -22.70 19.11
C GLU A 279 29.42 -21.60 19.73
N ASP A 280 28.12 -21.86 19.85
CA ASP A 280 27.19 -21.03 20.59
C ASP A 280 26.24 -21.84 21.49
N ALA A 281 25.32 -21.12 22.14
CA ALA A 281 24.39 -21.71 23.09
C ALA A 281 23.45 -22.74 22.44
N LEU A 282 23.00 -22.52 21.20
CA LEU A 282 22.11 -23.45 20.51
C LEU A 282 22.83 -24.78 20.25
N MET A 283 24.09 -24.72 19.82
CA MET A 283 24.93 -25.91 19.62
C MET A 283 25.22 -26.67 20.93
N ARG A 284 25.54 -25.94 22.00
CA ARG A 284 25.99 -26.53 23.27
C ARG A 284 24.85 -27.05 24.13
N TYR A 285 23.72 -26.35 24.15
CA TYR A 285 22.67 -26.56 25.13
C TYR A 285 21.31 -26.88 24.51
N GLY A 286 21.16 -26.77 23.19
CA GLY A 286 19.90 -27.06 22.51
C GLY A 286 18.88 -25.92 22.56
N TYR A 287 17.70 -26.18 21.99
CA TYR A 287 16.64 -25.19 21.80
C TYR A 287 15.96 -24.76 23.11
N ASP A 288 15.77 -25.68 24.04
CA ASP A 288 15.06 -25.45 25.30
C ASP A 288 15.84 -24.60 26.32
N HIS A 289 17.16 -24.44 26.11
CA HIS A 289 18.03 -23.74 27.05
C HIS A 289 17.60 -22.28 27.31
N SER A 290 17.29 -21.52 26.24
CA SER A 290 16.86 -20.12 26.37
C SER A 290 15.52 -20.00 27.09
N LEU A 291 14.66 -21.01 26.99
CA LEU A 291 13.33 -21.01 27.58
C LEU A 291 13.32 -21.46 29.04
N LYS A 292 14.35 -22.19 29.49
CA LYS A 292 14.40 -22.77 30.84
C LYS A 292 14.13 -21.74 31.95
N HIS A 293 14.71 -20.55 31.83
CA HIS A 293 14.52 -19.46 32.79
C HIS A 293 13.32 -18.56 32.46
N LEU A 294 12.88 -18.53 31.21
CA LEU A 294 11.71 -17.75 30.81
C LEU A 294 10.42 -18.43 31.24
N LYS A 295 10.38 -19.76 31.27
CA LYS A 295 9.21 -20.57 31.64
C LYS A 295 8.56 -20.16 32.97
N THR A 296 9.33 -19.61 33.92
CA THR A 296 8.77 -19.16 35.21
C THR A 296 7.83 -17.96 35.08
N PHE A 297 7.88 -17.23 33.97
CA PHE A 297 6.97 -16.11 33.67
C PHE A 297 5.74 -16.54 32.87
N PHE A 298 5.59 -17.83 32.56
CA PHE A 298 4.45 -18.35 31.80
C PHE A 298 3.55 -19.17 32.73
N ASP A 299 2.42 -18.60 33.13
CA ASP A 299 1.37 -19.35 33.81
C ASP A 299 0.77 -20.40 32.85
N PRO A 300 0.79 -21.70 33.19
CA PRO A 300 0.10 -22.73 32.41
C PRO A 300 -1.40 -22.48 32.21
N ASN A 301 -2.03 -21.71 33.12
CA ASN A 301 -3.43 -21.30 33.02
C ASN A 301 -3.61 -19.91 32.40
N GLY A 302 -2.54 -19.22 32.01
CA GLY A 302 -2.55 -17.92 31.36
C GLY A 302 -3.03 -17.97 29.91
N TYR A 303 -2.93 -16.83 29.21
CA TYR A 303 -3.02 -16.73 27.77
C TYR A 303 -1.65 -16.31 27.23
N ASN A 304 -0.85 -17.28 26.81
CA ASN A 304 0.56 -17.09 26.50
C ASN A 304 0.79 -16.90 25.00
N ILE A 305 1.46 -15.82 24.63
CA ILE A 305 1.69 -15.39 23.25
C ILE A 305 3.18 -15.13 23.02
N ILE A 306 3.69 -15.53 21.86
CA ILE A 306 5.04 -15.17 21.41
C ILE A 306 4.99 -14.38 20.08
N ASN A 307 5.99 -13.54 19.83
CA ASN A 307 6.32 -13.06 18.49
C ASN A 307 7.36 -13.97 17.85
N PHE A 308 6.97 -14.80 16.88
CA PHE A 308 7.91 -15.72 16.22
C PHE A 308 8.64 -15.02 15.07
N GLU A 309 9.94 -14.76 15.24
CA GLU A 309 10.76 -13.99 14.29
C GLU A 309 11.60 -14.87 13.37
N ALA A 310 10.98 -15.87 12.78
CA ALA A 310 11.60 -16.69 11.74
C ALA A 310 10.52 -17.29 10.83
N VAL A 311 10.97 -18.06 9.84
CA VAL A 311 10.11 -18.85 8.95
C VAL A 311 10.52 -20.31 9.06
N PHE A 312 9.55 -21.22 9.09
CA PHE A 312 9.81 -22.65 8.98
C PHE A 312 10.33 -22.99 7.58
N THR A 313 11.49 -23.62 7.56
CA THR A 313 12.18 -24.09 6.36
C THR A 313 13.24 -25.11 6.77
N GLU A 314 13.90 -25.71 5.77
CA GLU A 314 14.94 -26.71 5.95
C GLU A 314 16.33 -26.07 6.00
N GLU A 315 17.27 -26.74 6.68
CA GLU A 315 18.67 -26.30 6.71
C GLU A 315 19.23 -26.24 5.27
N GLY A 316 19.84 -25.11 4.93
CA GLY A 316 20.44 -24.89 3.61
C GLY A 316 19.49 -24.43 2.50
N GLU A 317 18.20 -24.23 2.77
CA GLU A 317 17.32 -23.56 1.80
C GLU A 317 17.78 -22.12 1.53
N VAL A 318 17.75 -21.72 0.26
CA VAL A 318 18.17 -20.39 -0.17
C VAL A 318 16.95 -19.51 -0.38
N SER A 319 16.89 -18.41 0.36
CA SER A 319 15.86 -17.40 0.21
C SER A 319 16.01 -16.63 -1.11
N ASN A 320 14.88 -16.27 -1.72
CA ASN A 320 14.82 -15.35 -2.87
C ASN A 320 15.31 -13.93 -2.55
N LEU A 321 15.54 -13.62 -1.27
CA LEU A 321 16.06 -12.35 -0.78
C LEU A 321 17.55 -12.40 -0.44
N GLU A 322 18.25 -13.50 -0.75
CA GLU A 322 19.69 -13.59 -0.59
C GLU A 322 20.41 -12.46 -1.34
N GLY A 323 21.34 -11.79 -0.65
CA GLY A 323 22.04 -10.61 -1.17
C GLY A 323 21.23 -9.30 -1.12
N ALA A 324 19.90 -9.37 -0.97
CA ALA A 324 19.04 -8.20 -0.88
C ALA A 324 18.67 -7.81 0.57
N LYS A 325 18.51 -8.80 1.46
CA LYS A 325 18.22 -8.61 2.88
C LYS A 325 19.34 -9.21 3.75
N PRO A 326 19.85 -8.49 4.77
CA PRO A 326 21.03 -8.93 5.52
C PRO A 326 20.79 -10.10 6.50
N PHE A 327 19.56 -10.24 6.98
CA PHE A 327 19.17 -11.24 7.98
C PHE A 327 17.98 -12.01 7.42
N LEU A 328 18.19 -13.31 7.18
CA LEU A 328 17.21 -14.23 6.60
C LEU A 328 17.02 -15.34 7.61
N LEU A 329 16.07 -15.14 8.53
CA LEU A 329 15.93 -15.97 9.71
C LEU A 329 15.05 -17.16 9.41
N TRP A 330 15.70 -18.32 9.32
CA TRP A 330 15.03 -19.59 9.20
C TRP A 330 15.02 -20.35 10.53
N ALA A 331 14.02 -21.19 10.73
CA ALA A 331 13.90 -22.06 11.89
C ALA A 331 13.48 -23.47 11.48
N ASN A 332 14.01 -24.47 12.18
CA ASN A 332 13.56 -25.85 12.00
C ASN A 332 12.21 -26.05 12.72
N GLU A 333 11.18 -26.49 11.99
CA GLU A 333 9.81 -26.61 12.50
C GLU A 333 9.72 -27.54 13.73
N GLU A 334 10.17 -28.79 13.60
CA GLU A 334 10.05 -29.79 14.65
C GLU A 334 10.76 -29.38 15.94
N LYS A 335 12.03 -28.93 15.82
CA LYS A 335 12.82 -28.50 16.99
C LYS A 335 12.25 -27.27 17.66
N THR A 336 11.77 -26.30 16.87
CA THR A 336 11.13 -25.08 17.39
C THR A 336 9.87 -25.44 18.17
N LEU A 337 8.95 -26.19 17.55
CA LEU A 337 7.68 -26.56 18.19
C LEU A 337 7.91 -27.40 19.45
N ASN A 338 8.85 -28.34 19.42
CA ASN A 338 9.20 -29.15 20.59
C ASN A 338 9.69 -28.30 21.77
N ALA A 339 10.49 -27.26 21.51
CA ALA A 339 10.94 -26.35 22.57
C ALA A 339 9.81 -25.46 23.10
N LEU A 340 8.97 -24.92 22.20
CA LEU A 340 7.87 -24.02 22.54
C LEU A 340 6.75 -24.71 23.35
N ARG A 341 6.58 -26.04 23.24
CA ARG A 341 5.62 -26.81 24.07
C ARG A 341 5.77 -26.54 25.58
N SER A 342 6.99 -26.22 26.04
CA SER A 342 7.26 -25.96 27.44
C SER A 342 6.59 -24.69 28.00
N LEU A 343 6.11 -23.79 27.13
CA LEU A 343 5.55 -22.48 27.48
C LEU A 343 4.02 -22.46 27.54
N ASN A 344 3.32 -23.55 27.22
CA ASN A 344 1.85 -23.61 27.15
C ASN A 344 1.25 -22.45 26.34
N LEU A 345 1.72 -22.28 25.10
CA LEU A 345 1.28 -21.19 24.22
C LEU A 345 -0.16 -21.38 23.77
N ASN A 346 -0.85 -20.26 23.58
CA ASN A 346 -2.18 -20.19 22.98
C ASN A 346 -2.14 -19.60 21.57
N ALA A 347 -1.24 -18.66 21.34
CA ALA A 347 -1.12 -17.98 20.05
C ALA A 347 0.32 -17.59 19.70
N VAL A 348 0.56 -17.38 18.42
CA VAL A 348 1.81 -16.92 17.83
C VAL A 348 1.52 -15.73 16.92
N SER A 349 2.25 -14.63 17.13
CA SER A 349 2.22 -13.48 16.23
C SER A 349 3.30 -13.60 15.18
N LEU A 350 2.97 -13.26 13.93
CA LEU A 350 3.87 -13.30 12.77
C LEU A 350 4.00 -11.96 12.04
N GLY A 351 3.35 -10.90 12.54
CA GLY A 351 3.41 -9.55 11.98
C GLY A 351 4.72 -8.84 12.28
N ASN A 352 5.83 -9.40 11.81
CA ASN A 352 7.19 -8.90 11.99
C ASN A 352 7.95 -8.85 10.65
N ASN A 353 9.22 -8.47 10.69
CA ASN A 353 10.04 -8.29 9.50
C ASN A 353 10.74 -9.57 9.00
N HIS A 354 10.39 -10.73 9.55
CA HIS A 354 11.04 -12.01 9.30
C HIS A 354 10.10 -13.10 8.78
N ALA A 355 8.80 -13.01 9.04
CA ALA A 355 7.81 -14.01 8.59
C ALA A 355 7.75 -14.22 7.05
N MET A 356 8.33 -13.31 6.26
CA MET A 356 8.38 -13.36 4.80
C MET A 356 9.79 -13.61 4.23
N ASP A 357 10.77 -13.96 5.08
CA ASP A 357 12.18 -14.08 4.66
C ASP A 357 12.42 -15.13 3.58
N PHE A 358 11.57 -16.15 3.50
CA PHE A 358 11.67 -17.24 2.52
C PHE A 358 10.44 -17.28 1.59
N GLY A 359 9.75 -16.14 1.46
CA GLY A 359 8.63 -15.96 0.55
C GLY A 359 7.32 -16.64 0.99
N LEU A 360 6.31 -16.51 0.12
CA LEU A 360 4.91 -16.84 0.42
C LEU A 360 4.70 -18.32 0.78
N ASN A 361 5.38 -19.23 0.10
CA ASN A 361 5.23 -20.67 0.34
C ASN A 361 5.66 -21.05 1.75
N ARG A 362 6.77 -20.49 2.23
CA ARG A 362 7.30 -20.77 3.58
C ARG A 362 6.53 -20.01 4.66
N LEU A 363 6.00 -18.81 4.37
CA LEU A 363 5.01 -18.17 5.26
C LEU A 363 3.79 -19.08 5.45
N LYS A 364 3.21 -19.58 4.36
CA LYS A 364 2.02 -20.47 4.43
C LYS A 364 2.30 -21.72 5.27
N GLN A 365 3.43 -22.38 5.03
CA GLN A 365 3.83 -23.55 5.82
C GLN A 365 4.06 -23.21 7.30
N THR A 366 4.63 -22.03 7.59
CA THR A 366 4.81 -21.57 8.98
C THR A 366 3.45 -21.39 9.67
N ILE A 367 2.49 -20.75 9.00
CA ILE A 367 1.11 -20.61 9.50
C ILE A 367 0.47 -21.98 9.73
N GLU A 368 0.59 -22.90 8.78
CA GLU A 368 0.03 -24.25 8.86
C GLU A 368 0.69 -25.08 9.97
N GLY A 369 2.02 -25.01 10.12
CA GLY A 369 2.77 -25.71 11.16
C GLY A 369 2.33 -25.34 12.57
N PHE A 370 2.13 -24.04 12.84
CA PHE A 370 1.56 -23.60 14.11
C PHE A 370 0.10 -24.05 14.30
N LYS A 371 -0.76 -23.87 13.28
CA LYS A 371 -2.16 -24.29 13.35
C LYS A 371 -2.33 -25.79 13.57
N ASN A 372 -1.49 -26.62 12.95
CA ASN A 372 -1.49 -28.08 13.10
C ASN A 372 -1.02 -28.53 14.51
N ASN A 373 -0.47 -27.62 15.31
CA ASN A 373 -0.10 -27.85 16.70
C ASN A 373 -1.02 -27.06 17.67
N ASP A 374 -2.26 -26.81 17.25
CA ASP A 374 -3.32 -26.16 18.04
C ASP A 374 -2.98 -24.73 18.51
N LEU A 375 -2.08 -24.04 17.81
CA LEU A 375 -1.72 -22.65 18.09
C LEU A 375 -2.46 -21.70 17.15
N LYS A 376 -3.08 -20.65 17.72
CA LYS A 376 -3.64 -19.57 16.93
C LYS A 376 -2.53 -18.73 16.31
N VAL A 377 -2.76 -18.25 15.09
CA VAL A 377 -1.79 -17.41 14.36
C VAL A 377 -2.46 -16.09 13.99
N PHE A 378 -1.77 -14.97 14.23
CA PHE A 378 -2.25 -13.63 13.90
C PHE A 378 -1.11 -12.71 13.45
N GLY A 379 -1.44 -11.58 12.84
CA GLY A 379 -0.45 -10.62 12.30
C GLY A 379 0.17 -11.02 10.96
N ALA A 380 -0.15 -12.21 10.43
CA ALA A 380 0.10 -12.61 9.05
C ALA A 380 -1.02 -13.53 8.56
N GLY A 381 -1.23 -13.63 7.25
CA GLY A 381 -2.32 -14.41 6.69
C GLY A 381 -2.18 -14.65 5.19
N LEU A 382 -3.09 -15.46 4.63
CA LEU A 382 -3.12 -15.76 3.20
C LEU A 382 -3.76 -14.66 2.35
N ASN A 383 -4.26 -13.61 2.99
CA ASN A 383 -4.82 -12.40 2.40
C ASN A 383 -4.85 -11.30 3.49
N SER A 384 -5.18 -10.07 3.12
CA SER A 384 -5.23 -8.94 4.05
C SER A 384 -6.28 -9.11 5.16
N LYS A 385 -7.42 -9.76 4.88
CA LYS A 385 -8.49 -9.98 5.88
C LYS A 385 -8.04 -10.93 6.98
N GLU A 386 -7.30 -11.98 6.63
CA GLU A 386 -6.67 -12.89 7.59
C GLU A 386 -5.56 -12.22 8.38
N ALA A 387 -4.65 -11.51 7.70
CA ALA A 387 -3.52 -10.87 8.37
C ALA A 387 -3.98 -9.81 9.39
N LEU A 388 -5.02 -9.03 9.04
CA LEU A 388 -5.59 -7.99 9.91
C LEU A 388 -6.56 -8.52 10.97
N ALA A 389 -6.88 -9.82 10.97
CA ALA A 389 -7.77 -10.40 11.97
C ALA A 389 -7.07 -10.44 13.35
N PRO A 390 -7.71 -9.93 14.41
CA PRO A 390 -7.15 -10.01 15.75
C PRO A 390 -7.35 -11.41 16.36
N ILE A 391 -6.74 -11.66 17.51
CA ILE A 391 -7.30 -12.61 18.48
C ILE A 391 -8.46 -11.93 19.21
N HIS A 392 -9.56 -12.65 19.42
CA HIS A 392 -10.73 -12.14 20.15
C HIS A 392 -10.99 -12.98 21.39
N LEU A 393 -10.81 -12.37 22.56
CA LEU A 393 -11.14 -12.95 23.84
C LEU A 393 -12.36 -12.24 24.42
N ASN A 394 -13.18 -12.96 25.19
CA ASN A 394 -14.19 -12.38 26.06
C ASN A 394 -13.83 -12.72 27.51
N ILE A 395 -13.44 -11.71 28.29
CA ILE A 395 -13.01 -11.89 29.68
C ILE A 395 -14.01 -11.17 30.57
N ASN A 396 -14.77 -11.90 31.37
CA ASN A 396 -15.83 -11.35 32.24
C ASN A 396 -16.80 -10.41 31.49
N ASN A 397 -17.32 -10.87 30.35
CA ASN A 397 -18.22 -10.12 29.46
C ASN A 397 -17.59 -8.87 28.80
N ARG A 398 -16.27 -8.69 28.90
CA ARG A 398 -15.54 -7.64 28.19
C ARG A 398 -14.77 -8.22 27.01
N ASN A 399 -14.99 -7.68 25.81
CA ASN A 399 -14.22 -8.06 24.64
C ASN A 399 -12.79 -7.51 24.73
N VAL A 400 -11.81 -8.36 24.44
CA VAL A 400 -10.40 -8.03 24.29
C VAL A 400 -9.96 -8.43 22.89
N TYR A 401 -9.44 -7.48 22.12
CA TYR A 401 -8.90 -7.73 20.79
C TYR A 401 -7.38 -7.53 20.81
N ILE A 402 -6.64 -8.52 20.33
CA ILE A 402 -5.17 -8.49 20.28
C ILE A 402 -4.75 -8.47 18.81
N TYR A 403 -4.07 -7.41 18.41
CA TYR A 403 -3.53 -7.23 17.08
C TYR A 403 -2.01 -7.35 17.10
N ASN A 404 -1.41 -7.62 15.94
CA ASN A 404 0.02 -7.54 15.72
C ASN A 404 0.26 -7.17 14.26
N GLY A 405 1.30 -6.39 13.98
CA GLY A 405 1.63 -6.01 12.62
C GLY A 405 2.98 -5.33 12.50
N TYR A 406 3.49 -5.33 11.28
CA TYR A 406 4.80 -4.79 10.95
C TYR A 406 4.67 -3.34 10.46
N TRP A 407 5.53 -2.45 10.96
CA TRP A 407 5.53 -1.06 10.52
C TRP A 407 5.86 -0.95 9.03
N TYR A 408 5.28 0.05 8.37
CA TYR A 408 5.53 0.30 6.95
C TYR A 408 7.00 0.64 6.70
N ARG A 409 7.61 -0.08 5.74
CA ARG A 409 8.90 0.28 5.14
C ARG A 409 8.76 0.21 3.64
N LYS A 410 9.23 1.27 2.97
CA LYS A 410 9.23 1.36 1.51
C LYS A 410 9.91 0.16 0.84
N ILE A 411 11.03 -0.32 1.38
CA ILE A 411 11.74 -1.49 0.84
C ILE A 411 10.93 -2.79 1.01
N ALA A 412 10.27 -2.97 2.16
CA ALA A 412 9.44 -4.14 2.42
C ALA A 412 8.20 -4.17 1.50
N TYR A 413 7.62 -3.00 1.20
CA TYR A 413 6.50 -2.88 0.28
C TYR A 413 6.89 -3.07 -1.19
N ARG A 414 8.02 -2.52 -1.63
CA ARG A 414 8.35 -2.42 -3.07
C ARG A 414 9.34 -3.45 -3.58
N LYS A 415 10.08 -4.11 -2.70
CA LYS A 415 11.19 -5.00 -3.07
C LYS A 415 11.03 -6.41 -2.51
N PHE A 416 10.36 -6.55 -1.38
CA PHE A 416 10.27 -7.82 -0.68
C PHE A 416 8.84 -8.39 -0.65
N ASP A 417 7.83 -7.61 -1.06
CA ASP A 417 6.41 -8.02 -1.08
C ASP A 417 5.93 -8.58 0.27
N PHE A 418 6.28 -7.89 1.37
CA PHE A 418 6.03 -8.40 2.72
C PHE A 418 4.59 -8.24 3.20
N TYR A 419 3.91 -7.18 2.78
CA TYR A 419 2.60 -6.84 3.36
C TYR A 419 1.48 -7.61 2.69
N ALA A 420 0.55 -8.12 3.50
CA ALA A 420 -0.70 -8.66 2.99
C ALA A 420 -1.58 -7.51 2.47
N ILE A 421 -1.90 -7.53 1.17
CA ILE A 421 -2.67 -6.48 0.49
C ILE A 421 -3.71 -7.14 -0.40
N GLY A 422 -4.98 -6.89 -0.12
CA GLY A 422 -6.09 -7.55 -0.81
C GLY A 422 -5.98 -9.08 -0.68
N HIS A 423 -5.85 -9.80 -1.79
CA HIS A 423 -5.71 -11.26 -1.83
C HIS A 423 -4.26 -11.75 -1.63
N ASP A 424 -3.26 -10.85 -1.64
CA ASP A 424 -1.87 -11.25 -1.44
C ASP A 424 -1.65 -11.66 0.01
N ALA A 425 -0.99 -12.81 0.20
CA ALA A 425 -0.54 -13.26 1.50
C ALA A 425 0.64 -12.41 2.00
N GLY A 426 0.81 -12.33 3.32
CA GLY A 426 1.89 -11.55 3.92
C GLY A 426 1.60 -11.17 5.37
N VAL A 427 2.37 -10.21 5.88
CA VAL A 427 2.22 -9.66 7.22
C VAL A 427 1.28 -8.46 7.24
N ALA A 428 0.56 -8.30 8.36
CA ALA A 428 -0.33 -7.17 8.57
C ALA A 428 0.47 -5.87 8.63
N PRO A 429 0.16 -4.86 7.79
CA PRO A 429 0.77 -3.54 7.94
C PRO A 429 0.16 -2.85 9.17
N LEU A 430 1.00 -2.49 10.14
CA LEU A 430 0.60 -1.80 11.39
C LEU A 430 -0.23 -0.53 11.11
N TYR A 431 0.04 0.12 9.99
CA TYR A 431 -0.72 1.28 9.53
C TYR A 431 -2.23 1.01 9.43
N LEU A 432 -2.64 -0.15 8.89
CA LEU A 432 -4.04 -0.51 8.70
C LEU A 432 -4.69 -1.06 9.96
N ILE A 433 -3.90 -1.61 10.88
CA ILE A 433 -4.38 -1.99 12.22
C ILE A 433 -4.98 -0.78 12.94
N ASN A 434 -4.41 0.43 12.77
CA ASN A 434 -5.00 1.65 13.32
C ASN A 434 -6.40 1.97 12.78
N GLU A 435 -6.74 1.51 11.57
CA GLU A 435 -8.10 1.65 11.02
C GLU A 435 -9.03 0.61 11.63
N GLU A 436 -8.58 -0.64 11.76
CA GLU A 436 -9.34 -1.70 12.43
C GLU A 436 -9.64 -1.36 13.89
N ILE A 437 -8.68 -0.79 14.62
CA ILE A 437 -8.88 -0.29 15.99
C ILE A 437 -9.97 0.79 16.02
N ARG A 438 -9.91 1.76 15.10
CA ARG A 438 -10.92 2.83 15.01
C ARG A 438 -12.31 2.28 14.69
N ARG A 439 -12.40 1.26 13.83
CA ARG A 439 -13.65 0.57 13.51
C ARG A 439 -14.18 -0.19 14.73
N LYS A 440 -13.33 -0.98 15.40
CA LYS A 440 -13.71 -1.75 16.59
C LYS A 440 -14.15 -0.89 17.75
N LYS A 441 -13.51 0.26 17.98
CA LYS A 441 -13.96 1.21 19.01
C LYS A 441 -15.30 1.89 18.68
N GLN A 442 -15.70 1.96 17.42
CA GLN A 442 -17.03 2.44 17.03
C GLN A 442 -18.10 1.35 17.22
N GLU A 443 -17.78 0.10 16.90
CA GLU A 443 -18.67 -1.07 17.05
C GLU A 443 -18.87 -1.46 18.52
N ASP A 444 -17.79 -1.46 19.30
CA ASP A 444 -17.76 -1.82 20.72
C ASP A 444 -16.87 -0.81 21.48
N PRO A 445 -17.44 0.29 21.97
CA PRO A 445 -16.69 1.31 22.71
C PRO A 445 -15.99 0.79 23.97
N ASN A 446 -16.50 -0.30 24.58
CA ASN A 446 -16.04 -0.83 25.86
C ASN A 446 -14.94 -1.89 25.71
N CYS A 447 -14.66 -2.35 24.49
CA CYS A 447 -13.59 -3.33 24.25
C CYS A 447 -12.24 -2.85 24.77
N PHE A 448 -11.40 -3.78 25.19
CA PHE A 448 -9.98 -3.55 25.41
C PHE A 448 -9.21 -3.96 24.16
N ILE A 449 -8.20 -3.19 23.79
CA ILE A 449 -7.41 -3.44 22.58
C ILE A 449 -5.94 -3.49 22.98
N ILE A 450 -5.25 -4.53 22.53
CA ILE A 450 -3.81 -4.74 22.67
C ILE A 450 -3.23 -4.78 21.25
N VAL A 451 -2.06 -4.17 21.05
CA VAL A 451 -1.34 -4.10 19.76
C VAL A 451 0.12 -4.38 19.99
#